data_AF-A0A7S3J3V1-F1
#
_entry.id   AF-A0A7S3J3V1-F1
#
_cell.length_a   1.000
_cell.length_b   1.000
_cell.length_c   1.000
_cell.angle_alpha   90.00
_cell.angle_beta   90.00
_cell.angle_gamma   90.00
#
_symmetry.space_group_name_H-M   'P 1'
#
loop_
_entity.id
_entity.type
_entity.pdbx_description
1 polymer ?
#
loop_
_entity_poly.entity_id
_entity_poly.type
_entity_poly.pdbx_seq_one_letter_code
_entity_poly.pdbx_strand_id
1 'polypeptide(L)'
;VKRHMKSGNKEGSKLERDKLKKLRAQHGIYPMISLLNVLQFPIHIVFISMVNRLSYNYDIKPAILTDGFLWFQDLSSPDPLGVLPVAGSLLSLMNIVSTSTGNINPTMRRIRKYMYFLPVMTVPIWMTFPSAFNLYWMCTSFIQLIVLNLFRSMKFR
;
A
#
# COMPACT_ATOMS: atom_id res chain seq x y z
N VAL A 1 7.08 -13.25 25.58
CA VAL A 1 6.69 -11.84 25.31
C VAL A 1 5.39 -11.43 25.98
N LYS A 2 4.26 -12.12 25.69
CA LYS A 2 2.95 -11.72 26.24
C LYS A 2 2.84 -11.81 27.77
N ARG A 3 3.58 -12.72 28.43
CA ARG A 3 3.54 -12.91 29.89
C ARG A 3 4.19 -11.75 30.66
N HIS A 4 5.41 -11.35 30.31
CA HIS A 4 6.13 -10.29 31.02
C HIS A 4 5.72 -8.86 30.61
N MET A 5 5.20 -8.66 29.39
CA MET A 5 4.64 -7.34 29.01
C MET A 5 3.32 -7.01 29.73
N LYS A 6 2.55 -8.02 30.16
CA LYS A 6 1.35 -7.81 30.98
C LYS A 6 1.67 -7.51 32.45
N SER A 7 2.86 -7.88 32.92
CA SER A 7 3.26 -7.77 34.34
C SER A 7 4.02 -6.48 34.69
N GLY A 8 4.09 -5.50 33.77
CA GLY A 8 4.83 -4.25 33.99
C GLY A 8 6.36 -4.36 34.05
N ASN A 9 6.92 -5.57 33.92
CA ASN A 9 8.36 -5.81 34.00
C ASN A 9 9.05 -5.44 32.68
N LYS A 10 9.55 -4.20 32.61
CA LYS A 10 10.24 -3.63 31.44
C LYS A 10 11.50 -4.42 31.08
N GLU A 11 12.22 -4.97 32.05
CA GLU A 11 13.47 -5.71 31.84
C GLU A 11 13.23 -7.08 31.21
N GLY A 12 12.25 -7.84 31.73
CA GLY A 12 11.83 -9.11 31.13
C GLY A 12 11.37 -8.95 29.68
N SER A 13 10.67 -7.85 29.38
CA SER A 13 10.25 -7.53 28.00
C SER A 13 11.43 -7.23 27.06
N LYS A 14 12.49 -6.57 27.55
CA LYS A 14 13.71 -6.28 26.78
C LYS A 14 14.44 -7.58 26.46
N LEU A 15 14.66 -8.42 27.49
CA LEU A 15 15.34 -9.71 27.35
C LEU A 15 14.65 -10.62 26.34
N GLU A 16 13.32 -10.71 26.37
CA GLU A 16 12.57 -11.51 25.41
C GLU A 16 12.63 -10.95 23.97
N ARG A 17 12.65 -9.62 23.80
CA ARG A 17 12.85 -9.01 22.48
C ARG A 17 14.24 -9.32 21.94
N ASP A 18 15.26 -9.29 22.78
CA ASP A 18 16.64 -9.57 22.35
C ASP A 18 16.86 -11.05 22.03
N LYS A 19 16.24 -11.97 22.78
CA LYS A 19 16.19 -13.40 22.43
C LYS A 19 15.54 -13.62 21.05
N LEU A 20 14.41 -12.96 20.78
CA LEU A 20 13.73 -13.01 19.48
C LEU A 20 14.59 -12.43 18.34
N LYS A 21 15.31 -11.33 18.58
CA LYS A 21 16.23 -10.75 17.60
C LYS A 21 17.37 -11.71 17.25
N LYS A 22 18.02 -12.30 18.26
CA LYS A 22 19.11 -13.28 18.06
C LYS A 22 18.62 -14.52 17.31
N LEU A 23 17.45 -15.06 17.69
CA LEU A 23 16.87 -16.21 17.01
C LEU A 23 16.55 -15.93 15.53
N ARG A 24 16.00 -14.75 15.22
CA ARG A 24 15.75 -14.32 13.84
C ARG A 24 17.03 -14.19 13.03
N ALA A 25 18.08 -13.61 13.62
CA ALA A 25 19.38 -13.47 12.97
C ALA A 25 20.02 -14.84 12.65
N GLN A 26 19.92 -15.82 13.57
CA GLN A 26 20.41 -17.19 13.34
C GLN A 26 19.71 -17.88 12.15
N HIS A 27 18.44 -17.55 11.90
CA HIS A 27 17.67 -18.10 10.77
C HIS A 27 17.69 -17.19 9.53
N GLY A 28 18.55 -16.17 9.49
CA GLY A 28 18.67 -15.24 8.36
C GLY A 28 17.44 -14.34 8.14
N ILE A 29 16.57 -14.17 9.14
CA ILE A 29 15.35 -13.36 9.05
C ILE A 29 15.67 -11.92 9.44
N TYR A 30 15.90 -11.06 8.45
CA TYR A 30 16.19 -9.64 8.67
C TYR A 30 14.93 -8.78 8.55
N PRO A 31 14.53 -8.05 9.61
CA PRO A 31 13.35 -7.18 9.56
C PRO A 31 13.52 -5.99 8.57
N MET A 32 14.75 -5.68 8.17
CA MET A 32 15.05 -4.63 7.19
C MET A 32 14.50 -4.94 5.79
N ILE A 33 14.30 -6.22 5.45
CA ILE A 33 13.68 -6.61 4.17
C ILE A 33 12.25 -6.05 4.09
N SER A 34 11.53 -5.94 5.20
CA SER A 34 10.20 -5.31 5.22
C SER A 34 10.23 -3.80 4.92
N LEU A 35 11.39 -3.15 5.09
CA LEU A 35 11.59 -1.74 4.74
C LEU A 35 11.73 -1.52 3.22
N LEU A 36 11.92 -2.58 2.42
CA LEU A 36 11.96 -2.47 0.96
C LEU A 36 10.70 -1.82 0.38
N ASN A 37 9.54 -1.96 1.04
CA ASN A 37 8.31 -1.27 0.63
C ASN A 37 8.43 0.26 0.64
N VAL A 38 9.35 0.84 1.44
CA VAL A 38 9.60 2.29 1.46
C VAL A 38 10.25 2.76 0.16
N LEU A 39 10.97 1.88 -0.55
CA LEU A 39 11.53 2.19 -1.87
C LEU A 39 10.46 2.41 -2.94
N GLN A 40 9.19 2.14 -2.64
CA GLN A 40 8.08 2.42 -3.55
C GLN A 40 7.77 3.92 -3.65
N PHE A 41 8.06 4.73 -2.63
CA PHE A 41 7.72 6.16 -2.64
C PHE A 41 8.41 6.98 -3.76
N PRO A 42 9.72 6.84 -4.01
CA PRO A 42 10.38 7.52 -5.13
C PRO A 42 9.73 7.25 -6.49
N ILE A 43 9.32 6.01 -6.75
CA ILE A 43 8.66 5.62 -8.01
C ILE A 43 7.36 6.41 -8.19
N HIS A 44 6.57 6.56 -7.13
CA HIS A 44 5.34 7.35 -7.18
C HIS A 44 5.60 8.84 -7.41
N ILE A 45 6.62 9.41 -6.78
CA ILE A 45 6.98 10.83 -6.97
C ILE A 45 7.34 11.08 -8.43
N VAL A 46 8.16 10.20 -9.03
CA VAL A 46 8.53 10.28 -10.45
C VAL A 46 7.30 10.18 -11.34
N PHE A 47 6.39 9.24 -11.07
CA PHE A 47 5.18 9.05 -11.86
C PHE A 47 4.25 10.28 -11.79
N ILE A 48 4.01 10.82 -10.60
CA ILE A 48 3.20 12.05 -10.43
C ILE A 48 3.84 13.22 -11.17
N SER A 49 5.16 13.38 -11.05
CA SER A 49 5.92 14.43 -11.74
C SER A 49 5.85 14.30 -13.26
N MET A 50 5.90 13.06 -13.76
CA MET A 50 5.75 12.75 -15.18
C MET A 50 4.36 13.11 -15.69
N VAL A 51 3.30 12.70 -15.00
CA VAL A 51 1.91 13.03 -15.36
C VAL A 51 1.72 14.54 -15.36
N ASN A 52 2.15 15.25 -14.31
CA ASN A 52 2.05 16.70 -14.24
C ASN A 52 2.79 17.40 -15.39
N ARG A 53 4.00 16.92 -15.74
CA ARG A 53 4.77 17.48 -16.86
C ARG A 53 4.11 17.24 -18.21
N LEU A 54 3.52 16.06 -18.42
CA LEU A 54 2.75 15.75 -19.63
C LEU A 54 1.45 16.57 -19.72
N SER A 55 0.88 16.94 -18.58
CA SER A 55 -0.33 17.76 -18.49
C SER A 55 -0.07 19.22 -18.83
N TYR A 56 1.09 19.76 -18.46
CA TYR A 56 1.42 21.19 -18.66
C TYR A 56 2.06 21.48 -20.03
N ASN A 57 2.78 20.52 -20.61
CA ASN A 57 3.44 20.66 -21.91
C ASN A 57 2.63 19.96 -23.00
N TYR A 58 1.55 20.62 -23.44
CA TYR A 58 0.67 20.15 -24.52
C TYR A 58 1.40 19.85 -25.84
N ASP A 59 2.54 20.50 -26.08
CA ASP A 59 3.38 20.28 -27.27
C ASP A 59 4.04 18.89 -27.31
N ILE A 60 4.21 18.23 -26.16
CA ILE A 60 4.93 16.95 -26.07
C ILE A 60 3.98 15.77 -26.33
N LYS A 61 2.73 15.84 -25.86
CA LYS A 61 1.72 14.81 -26.13
C LYS A 61 0.30 15.29 -25.76
N PRO A 62 -0.49 15.82 -26.71
CA PRO A 62 -1.88 16.24 -26.43
C PRO A 62 -2.80 15.05 -26.12
N ALA A 63 -2.38 13.84 -26.49
CA ALA A 63 -3.12 12.61 -26.29
C ALA A 63 -3.51 12.34 -24.83
N ILE A 64 -2.77 12.84 -23.84
CA ILE A 64 -3.15 12.66 -22.42
C ILE A 64 -4.49 13.36 -22.06
N LEU A 65 -4.88 14.37 -22.84
CA LEU A 65 -6.14 15.11 -22.63
C LEU A 65 -7.35 14.39 -23.26
N THR A 66 -7.11 13.44 -24.17
CA THR A 66 -8.17 12.79 -24.98
C THR A 66 -8.17 11.27 -24.91
N ASP A 67 -7.08 10.62 -24.48
CA ASP A 67 -6.93 9.15 -24.42
C ASP A 67 -7.48 8.53 -23.12
N GLY A 68 -8.37 9.23 -22.42
CA GLY A 68 -9.15 8.61 -21.35
C GLY A 68 -10.08 7.51 -21.85
N PHE A 69 -10.70 6.77 -20.93
CA PHE A 69 -11.58 5.66 -21.26
C PHE A 69 -12.87 5.69 -20.43
N LEU A 70 -14.00 5.38 -21.07
CA LEU A 70 -15.34 5.38 -20.47
C LEU A 70 -15.76 6.77 -19.94
N TRP A 71 -15.72 6.97 -18.62
CA TRP A 71 -16.27 8.16 -17.95
C TRP A 71 -15.24 9.26 -17.65
N PHE A 72 -13.95 9.01 -17.88
CA PHE A 72 -12.89 10.01 -17.82
C PHE A 72 -12.23 10.09 -19.19
N GLN A 73 -12.19 11.28 -19.79
CA GLN A 73 -11.58 11.52 -21.11
C GLN A 73 -10.18 12.14 -20.98
N ASP A 74 -9.98 12.92 -19.93
CA ASP A 74 -8.72 13.57 -19.63
C ASP A 74 -8.00 12.83 -18.49
N LEU A 75 -6.80 12.37 -18.79
CA LEU A 75 -5.94 11.63 -17.87
C LEU A 75 -5.19 12.56 -16.90
N SER A 76 -5.11 13.85 -17.22
CA SER A 76 -4.43 14.89 -16.43
C SER A 76 -5.29 15.50 -15.34
N SER A 77 -6.61 15.55 -15.53
CA SER A 77 -7.54 16.08 -14.55
C SER A 77 -8.04 15.02 -13.57
N PRO A 78 -8.56 15.44 -12.40
CA PRO A 78 -9.19 14.52 -11.46
C PRO A 78 -10.40 13.77 -12.06
N ASP A 79 -10.67 12.55 -11.58
CA ASP A 79 -11.82 11.76 -12.02
C ASP A 79 -13.14 12.47 -11.69
N PRO A 80 -13.95 12.86 -12.70
CA PRO A 80 -15.20 13.59 -12.48
C PRO A 80 -16.22 12.86 -11.61
N LEU A 81 -16.22 11.52 -11.65
CA LEU A 81 -17.18 10.69 -10.91
C LEU A 81 -16.58 10.08 -9.64
N GLY A 82 -15.26 10.20 -9.44
CA GLY A 82 -14.57 9.62 -8.29
C GLY A 82 -14.62 8.08 -8.22
N VAL A 83 -14.90 7.41 -9.34
CA VAL A 83 -14.98 5.94 -9.39
C VAL A 83 -13.60 5.32 -9.20
N LEU A 84 -12.57 5.84 -9.87
CA LEU A 84 -11.20 5.35 -9.78
C LEU A 84 -10.63 5.41 -8.34
N PRO A 85 -10.68 6.54 -7.60
CA PRO A 85 -10.17 6.59 -6.24
C PRO A 85 -10.93 5.66 -5.29
N VAL A 86 -12.25 5.52 -5.44
CA VAL A 86 -13.06 4.59 -4.62
C VAL A 86 -12.68 3.14 -4.90
N ALA A 87 -12.60 2.74 -6.17
CA ALA A 87 -12.23 1.39 -6.57
C ALA A 87 -10.79 1.04 -6.14
N GLY A 88 -9.84 1.97 -6.34
CA GLY A 88 -8.46 1.84 -5.90
C GLY A 88 -8.33 1.67 -4.39
N SER A 89 -9.09 2.46 -3.60
CA SER A 89 -9.12 2.33 -2.14
C SER A 89 -9.72 1.01 -1.68
N LEU A 90 -10.77 0.51 -2.35
CA LEU A 90 -11.36 -0.80 -2.04
C LEU A 90 -10.36 -1.94 -2.29
N LEU A 91 -9.67 -1.93 -3.44
CA LEU A 91 -8.63 -2.91 -3.75
C LEU A 91 -7.46 -2.84 -2.75
N SER A 92 -7.08 -1.62 -2.35
CA SER A 92 -6.05 -1.42 -1.31
C SER A 92 -6.48 -2.03 0.01
N LEU A 93 -7.73 -1.81 0.43
CA LEU A 93 -8.30 -2.43 1.63
C LEU A 93 -8.27 -3.96 1.54
N MET A 94 -8.65 -4.53 0.39
CA MET A 94 -8.60 -5.99 0.17
C MET A 94 -7.18 -6.53 0.29
N ASN A 95 -6.17 -5.83 -0.23
CA ASN A 95 -4.76 -6.20 -0.07
C ASN A 95 -4.31 -6.19 1.40
N ILE A 96 -4.68 -5.15 2.16
CA ILE A 96 -4.32 -5.03 3.58
C ILE A 96 -4.97 -6.15 4.40
N VAL A 97 -6.24 -6.46 4.13
CA VAL A 97 -6.98 -7.55 4.78
C VAL A 97 -6.32 -8.90 4.44
N SER A 98 -6.01 -9.13 3.16
CA SER A 98 -5.46 -10.39 2.66
C SER A 98 -4.03 -10.67 3.12
N THR A 99 -3.23 -9.64 3.36
CA THR A 99 -1.84 -9.75 3.84
C THR A 99 -1.79 -9.92 5.37
N SER A 100 -2.90 -9.75 6.08
CA SER A 100 -2.96 -9.61 7.54
C SER A 100 -2.89 -10.93 8.34
N THR A 101 -2.42 -12.02 7.76
CA THR A 101 -2.44 -13.35 8.38
C THR A 101 -1.31 -13.48 9.41
N GLY A 102 -1.61 -13.49 10.72
CA GLY A 102 -0.59 -13.78 11.74
C GLY A 102 -0.95 -13.42 13.18
N ASN A 103 -0.31 -14.12 14.14
CA ASN A 103 -0.41 -13.85 15.57
C ASN A 103 0.33 -12.56 15.94
N ILE A 104 -0.40 -11.46 15.94
CA ILE A 104 0.12 -10.11 16.22
C ILE A 104 0.10 -9.77 17.72
N ASN A 105 1.17 -9.11 18.17
CA ASN A 105 1.28 -8.48 19.48
C ASN A 105 0.16 -7.41 19.64
N PRO A 106 -0.45 -7.21 20.84
CA PRO A 106 -1.45 -6.16 21.10
C PRO A 106 -1.18 -4.78 20.48
N THR A 107 0.05 -4.29 20.45
CA THR A 107 0.41 -3.03 19.78
C THR A 107 0.12 -3.09 18.28
N MET A 108 0.52 -4.17 17.62
CA MET A 108 0.31 -4.35 16.19
C MET A 108 -1.17 -4.58 15.85
N ARG A 109 -1.96 -5.11 16.79
CA ARG A 109 -3.43 -5.19 16.65
C ARG A 109 -4.09 -3.81 16.60
N ARG A 110 -3.59 -2.83 17.36
CA ARG A 110 -4.09 -1.44 17.28
C ARG A 110 -3.70 -0.82 15.94
N ILE A 111 -2.42 -0.91 15.57
CA ILE A 111 -1.91 -0.39 14.28
C ILE A 111 -2.72 -0.94 13.11
N ARG A 112 -3.02 -2.25 13.13
CA ARG A 112 -3.85 -2.90 12.10
C ARG A 112 -5.23 -2.27 11.92
N LYS A 113 -5.91 -1.91 13.01
CA LYS A 113 -7.22 -1.25 12.90
C LYS A 113 -7.08 0.05 12.12
N TYR A 114 -6.08 0.87 12.44
CA TYR A 114 -5.81 2.10 11.70
C TYR A 114 -5.50 1.83 10.22
N MET A 115 -4.74 0.77 9.91
CA MET A 115 -4.44 0.41 8.51
C MET A 115 -5.68 0.03 7.69
N TYR A 116 -6.75 -0.48 8.31
CA TYR A 116 -8.01 -0.74 7.58
C TYR A 116 -8.82 0.54 7.32
N PHE A 117 -8.74 1.53 8.20
CA PHE A 117 -9.42 2.80 7.99
C PHE A 117 -8.67 3.72 7.01
N LEU A 118 -7.35 3.58 6.91
CA LEU A 118 -6.51 4.47 6.14
C LEU A 118 -6.93 4.59 4.66
N PRO A 119 -7.14 3.50 3.88
CA PRO A 119 -7.53 3.62 2.48
C PRO A 119 -8.86 4.36 2.27
N VAL A 120 -9.81 4.16 3.19
CA VAL A 120 -11.14 4.80 3.14
C VAL A 120 -11.03 6.28 3.47
N MET A 121 -10.28 6.63 4.53
CA MET A 121 -10.11 8.02 4.93
C MET A 121 -9.32 8.85 3.90
N THR A 122 -8.45 8.21 3.11
CA THR A 122 -7.69 8.93 2.08
C THR A 122 -8.47 9.19 0.80
N VAL A 123 -9.67 8.60 0.59
CA VAL A 123 -10.43 8.76 -0.67
C VAL A 123 -10.62 10.23 -1.09
N PRO A 124 -11.00 11.17 -0.19
CA PRO A 124 -11.15 12.58 -0.58
C PRO A 124 -9.85 13.22 -1.05
N ILE A 125 -8.71 12.75 -0.53
CA ILE A 125 -7.39 13.19 -0.97
C ILE A 125 -7.11 12.62 -2.36
N TRP A 126 -7.38 11.33 -2.60
CA TRP A 126 -7.22 10.73 -3.94
C TRP A 126 -8.11 11.36 -5.02
N MET A 127 -9.26 11.90 -4.63
CA MET A 127 -10.14 12.67 -5.54
C MET A 127 -9.50 13.97 -6.04
N THR A 128 -8.43 14.48 -5.43
CA THR A 128 -7.71 15.66 -5.94
C THR A 128 -6.58 15.31 -6.89
N PHE A 129 -6.23 14.03 -7.02
CA PHE A 129 -5.14 13.59 -7.90
C PHE A 129 -5.62 13.36 -9.34
N PRO A 130 -4.71 13.50 -10.34
CA PRO A 130 -5.00 13.16 -11.72
C PRO A 130 -5.56 11.74 -11.88
N SER A 131 -6.51 11.56 -12.80
CA SER A 131 -7.13 10.27 -13.09
C SER A 131 -6.09 9.22 -13.54
N ALA A 132 -5.02 9.61 -14.25
CA ALA A 132 -3.89 8.73 -14.57
C ALA A 132 -3.22 8.10 -13.34
N PHE A 133 -3.06 8.88 -12.26
CA PHE A 133 -2.47 8.39 -11.02
C PHE A 133 -3.40 7.41 -10.31
N ASN A 134 -4.69 7.74 -10.24
CA ASN A 134 -5.71 6.86 -9.67
C ASN A 134 -5.83 5.54 -10.45
N LEU A 135 -5.77 5.60 -11.79
CA LEU A 135 -5.78 4.43 -12.67
C LEU A 135 -4.56 3.54 -12.44
N TYR A 136 -3.36 4.13 -12.40
CA TYR A 136 -2.12 3.41 -12.08
C TYR A 136 -2.23 2.69 -10.72
N TRP A 137 -2.71 3.40 -9.69
CA TRP A 137 -2.84 2.85 -8.35
C TRP A 137 -3.84 1.69 -8.29
N MET A 138 -4.98 1.84 -8.96
CA MET A 138 -6.01 0.79 -9.07
C MET A 138 -5.44 -0.47 -9.74
N CYS A 139 -4.77 -0.33 -10.90
CA CYS A 139 -4.16 -1.45 -11.61
C CYS A 139 -3.08 -2.14 -10.77
N THR A 140 -2.22 -1.36 -10.11
CA THR A 140 -1.17 -1.90 -9.24
C THR A 140 -1.76 -2.70 -8.08
N SER A 141 -2.78 -2.14 -7.42
CA SER A 141 -3.48 -2.81 -6.31
C SER A 141 -4.19 -4.09 -6.77
N PHE A 142 -4.76 -4.09 -7.97
CA PHE A 142 -5.40 -5.26 -8.56
C PHE A 142 -4.40 -6.38 -8.86
N ILE A 143 -3.29 -6.05 -9.53
CA ILE A 143 -2.21 -7.01 -9.82
C ILE A 143 -1.63 -7.57 -8.52
N GLN A 144 -1.38 -6.70 -7.52
CA GLN A 144 -0.89 -7.13 -6.22
C GLN A 144 -1.83 -8.15 -5.57
N LEU A 145 -3.15 -7.92 -5.65
CA LEU A 145 -4.14 -8.85 -5.10
C LEU A 145 -4.10 -10.20 -5.83
N ILE A 146 -3.99 -10.19 -7.16
CA ILE A 146 -3.85 -11.42 -7.96
C ILE A 146 -2.59 -12.18 -7.56
N VAL A 147 -1.45 -11.50 -7.54
CA VAL A 147 -0.14 -12.08 -7.19
C VAL A 147 -0.20 -12.68 -5.78
N LEU A 148 -0.78 -11.96 -4.81
CA LEU A 148 -0.96 -12.44 -3.45
C LEU A 148 -1.82 -13.70 -3.38
N ASN A 149 -2.96 -13.73 -4.08
CA ASN A 149 -3.83 -14.90 -4.10
C ASN A 149 -3.19 -16.08 -4.83
N LEU A 150 -2.41 -15.82 -5.89
CA LEU A 150 -1.67 -16.83 -6.63
C LEU A 150 -0.61 -17.49 -5.74
N PHE A 151 0.18 -16.72 -5.01
CA PHE A 151 1.17 -17.24 -4.05
C PHE A 151 0.54 -17.97 -2.86
N ARG A 152 -0.72 -17.68 -2.53
CA ARG A 152 -1.48 -18.42 -1.50
C ARG A 152 -2.03 -19.74 -2.02
N SER A 153 -2.16 -19.91 -3.34
CA SER A 153 -2.63 -21.16 -3.93
C SER A 153 -1.62 -22.28 -3.70
N MET A 154 -2.10 -23.44 -3.27
CA MET A 154 -1.29 -24.61 -2.89
C MET A 154 -0.44 -25.19 -4.04
N LYS A 155 -0.63 -24.74 -5.28
CA LYS A 155 0.16 -25.16 -6.44
C LYS A 155 1.55 -24.52 -6.54
N PHE A 156 1.83 -23.47 -5.75
CA PHE A 156 3.08 -22.70 -5.79
C PHE A 156 3.89 -22.70 -4.46
N ARG A 157 3.48 -23.52 -3.47
CA ARG A 157 4.23 -23.79 -2.23
C ARG A 157 4.96 -25.11 -2.34
#